data_AF-A0A7C4HDC8-F1
#
_entry.id   AF-A0A7C4HDC8-F1
#
_cell.length_a   1.000
_cell.length_b   1.000
_cell.length_c   1.000
_cell.angle_alpha   90.00
_cell.angle_beta   90.00
_cell.angle_gamma   90.00
#
_symmetry.space_group_name_H-M   'P 1'
#
loop_
_entity.id
_entity.type
_entity.pdbx_description
1 polymer ?
#
loop_
_entity_poly.entity_id
_entity_poly.type
_entity_poly.pdbx_seq_one_letter_code
_entity_poly.pdbx_strand_id
1 'polypeptide(L)' 'MVSVLVIYDSKTGNTEKAAFLIAEGVSSVKGVNCVVKK' A
#
# COMPACT_ATOMS: atom_id res chain seq x y z
N MET A 1 6.37 -16.39 3.07
CA MET A 1 5.93 -15.05 3.50
C MET A 1 6.11 -14.12 2.30
N VAL A 2 5.02 -13.57 1.76
CA VAL A 2 5.09 -12.68 0.60
C VAL A 2 5.19 -11.25 1.10
N SER A 3 6.05 -10.44 0.50
CA SER A 3 6.22 -9.03 0.85
C SER A 3 5.84 -8.15 -0.33
N VAL A 4 5.04 -7.11 -0.08
CA VAL A 4 4.54 -6.16 -1.08
C VAL A 4 5.01 -4.76 -0.69
N LEU A 5 5.55 -4.04 -1.67
CA LEU A 5 5.93 -2.64 -1.54
C LEU A 5 5.06 -1.79 -2.47
N VAL A 6 4.29 -0.87 -1.90
CA VAL A 6 3.50 0.12 -2.65
C VAL A 6 4.31 1.41 -2.69
N ILE A 7 4.83 1.76 -3.86
CA ILE A 7 5.51 3.05 -4.10
C ILE A 7 4.54 3.96 -4.84
N TYR A 8 4.36 5.19 -4.37
CA TYR A 8 3.49 6.15 -5.01
C TYR A 8 4.07 7.56 -4.93
N ASP A 9 3.76 8.41 -5.91
CA ASP A 9 3.91 9.86 -5.75
C ASP A 9 2.54 10.51 -5.62
N SER A 10 2.46 11.61 -4.88
CA SER A 10 1.25 12.40 -4.79
C SER A 10 1.53 13.86 -4.46
N LYS A 11 1.03 14.74 -5.32
CA LYS A 11 1.08 16.18 -5.14
C LYS A 11 -0.04 16.71 -4.23
N THR A 12 -1.24 16.14 -4.31
CA THR A 12 -2.44 16.62 -3.58
C THR A 12 -3.05 15.58 -2.64
N GLY A 13 -2.47 14.38 -2.55
CA GLY A 13 -2.88 13.34 -1.60
C GLY A 13 -3.93 12.34 -2.10
N ASN A 14 -4.47 12.52 -3.31
CA ASN A 14 -5.44 11.55 -3.85
C ASN A 14 -4.80 10.18 -4.09
N THR A 15 -3.60 10.15 -4.68
CA THR A 15 -2.83 8.91 -4.88
C THR A 15 -2.39 8.30 -3.56
N GLU A 16 -2.07 9.12 -2.55
CA GLU A 16 -1.72 8.64 -1.21
C GLU A 16 -2.88 7.88 -0.57
N LYS A 17 -4.09 8.45 -0.61
CA LYS A 17 -5.31 7.77 -0.13
C LYS A 17 -5.53 6.44 -0.85
N ALA A 18 -5.31 6.40 -2.16
CA ALA A 18 -5.39 5.16 -2.93
C ALA A 18 -4.33 4.14 -2.50
N ALA A 19 -3.08 4.57 -2.29
CA ALA A 19 -2.00 3.69 -1.84
C ALA A 19 -2.29 3.04 -0.48
N PHE A 20 -2.90 3.78 0.45
CA PHE A 20 -3.33 3.23 1.74
C PHE A 20 -4.49 2.24 1.61
N LEU A 21 -5.48 2.51 0.75
CA LEU A 21 -6.57 1.55 0.48
C LEU A 21 -6.05 0.25 -0.17
N ILE A 22 -5.07 0.36 -1.06
CA ILE A 22 -4.38 -0.81 -1.65
C ILE A 22 -3.67 -1.60 -0.54
N ALA A 23 -2.93 -0.93 0.35
CA ALA A 23 -2.23 -1.58 1.44
C ALA A 23 -3.17 -2.30 2.42
N GLU A 24 -4.35 -1.73 2.68
CA GLU A 24 -5.41 -2.36 3.48
C GLU A 24 -5.90 -3.65 2.81
N GLY A 25 -6.19 -3.60 1.50
CA GLY A 25 -6.56 -4.77 0.70
C GLY A 25 -5.49 -5.86 0.73
N VAL A 26 -4.21 -5.49 0.60
CA VAL A 26 -3.09 -6.45 0.69
C VAL A 26 -2.99 -7.07 2.09
N SER A 27 -3.17 -6.27 3.14
CA SER A 27 -3.08 -6.71 4.54
C SER A 27 -4.21 -7.65 4.95
N SER A 28 -5.32 -7.69 4.19
CA SER A 28 -6.41 -8.65 4.39
C SER A 28 -6.02 -10.10 4.04
N VAL A 29 -4.94 -10.30 3.29
CA VAL A 29 -4.46 -11.63 2.88
C VAL A 29 -3.51 -12.21 3.93
N LYS A 30 -3.84 -13.37 4.49
CA LYS A 30 -3.01 -14.04 5.51
C LYS A 30 -1.60 -14.35 4.97
N GLY A 31 -0.59 -14.00 5.75
CA GLY A 31 0.82 -14.31 5.45
C GLY A 31 1.50 -13.34 4.47
N VAL A 32 0.87 -12.21 4.17
CA VAL A 32 1.43 -11.12 3.36
C VAL A 32 1.82 -9.95 4.27
N ASN A 33 3.02 -9.41 4.05
CA ASN A 33 3.48 -8.17 4.65
C ASN A 33 3.41 -7.03 3.62
N CYS A 34 2.93 -5.86 4.01
CA CYS A 34 2.80 -4.71 3.11
C CYS A 34 3.49 -3.48 3.69
N VAL A 35 4.26 -2.78 2.86
CA VAL A 35 4.90 -1.51 3.19
C VAL A 35 4.51 -0.47 2.14
N VAL A 36 4.18 0.73 2.58
CA VAL A 36 3.88 1.87 1.70
C VAL A 36 5.02 2.89 1.78
N LYS A 37 5.49 3.37 0.63
CA LYS A 37 6.53 4.40 0.51
C LYS A 37 6.09 5.48 -0.49
N LYS A 38 6.37 6.73 -0.12
CA LYS A 38 6.24 7.88 -1.00
C LYS A 38 7.58 8.13 -1.69
#